data_AF-A0A964Q2F7-F1
#
_entry.id   AF-A0A964Q2F7-F1
#
_cell.length_a   1.000
_cell.length_b   1.000
_cell.length_c   1.000
_cell.angle_alpha   90.00
_cell.angle_beta   90.00
_cell.angle_gamma   90.00
#
_symmetry.space_group_name_H-M   'P 1'
#
loop_
_entity.id
_entity.type
_entity.pdbx_description
1 polymer ?
#
loop_
_entity_poly.entity_id
_entity_poly.type
_entity_poly.pdbx_seq_one_letter_code
_entity_poly.pdbx_strand_id
1 'polypeptide(L)'
;MERSVELFAFITFVVSGISHILHHREWAEFVVYIRDRGHAGVLFNGFIVLTFGAFIVSFHPVWNGPAAVLTAVGYLMVFKGIMVFTSPELGMKSMRMVNPEKSYALALVGVFKIIIGGCAGWELWN
;
A
#
# COMPACT_ATOMS: atom_id res chain seq x y z
N MET A 1 6.38 19.98 -5.68
CA MET A 1 6.01 18.61 -6.11
C MET A 1 5.55 17.79 -4.91
N GLU A 2 6.29 17.86 -3.80
CA GLU A 2 5.95 17.26 -2.49
C GLU A 2 4.47 17.45 -2.11
N ARG A 3 3.96 18.67 -2.07
CA ARG A 3 2.54 18.95 -1.74
C ARG A 3 1.52 18.23 -2.64
N SER A 4 1.85 18.04 -3.92
CA SER A 4 0.99 17.28 -4.84
C SER A 4 1.04 15.78 -4.54
N VAL A 5 2.22 15.27 -4.16
CA VAL A 5 2.38 13.87 -3.72
C VAL A 5 1.70 13.63 -2.38
N GLU A 6 1.75 14.58 -1.44
CA GLU A 6 1.02 14.55 -0.17
C GLU A 6 -0.49 14.53 -0.39
N LEU A 7 -1.02 15.40 -1.26
CA LEU A 7 -2.45 15.39 -1.61
C LEU A 7 -2.85 14.07 -2.27
N PHE A 8 -2.05 13.58 -3.21
CA PHE A 8 -2.25 12.29 -3.85
C PHE A 8 -2.26 11.15 -2.82
N ALA A 9 -1.28 11.13 -1.91
CA ALA A 9 -1.16 10.12 -0.87
C ALA A 9 -2.32 10.21 0.13
N PHE A 10 -2.68 11.41 0.59
CA PHE A 10 -3.83 11.65 1.46
C PHE A 10 -5.10 11.04 0.85
N ILE A 11 -5.42 11.40 -0.39
CA ILE A 11 -6.63 10.90 -1.07
C ILE A 11 -6.55 9.37 -1.23
N THR A 12 -5.47 8.85 -1.80
CA THR A 12 -5.37 7.42 -2.12
C THR A 12 -5.32 6.53 -0.88
N PHE A 13 -4.56 6.91 0.15
CA PHE A 13 -4.48 6.15 1.39
C PHE A 13 -5.74 6.28 2.25
N VAL A 14 -6.36 7.46 2.36
CA VAL A 14 -7.60 7.61 3.15
C VAL A 14 -8.75 6.88 2.47
N VAL A 15 -8.98 7.10 1.17
CA VAL A 15 -10.09 6.44 0.44
C VAL A 15 -9.90 4.92 0.42
N SER A 16 -8.70 4.44 0.10
CA SER A 16 -8.44 3.00 0.14
C SER A 16 -8.48 2.45 1.57
N GLY A 17 -8.07 3.23 2.58
CA GLY A 17 -8.15 2.85 3.98
C GLY A 17 -9.58 2.66 4.47
N ILE A 18 -10.46 3.60 4.17
CA ILE A 18 -11.91 3.50 4.43
C ILE A 18 -12.48 2.27 3.71
N SER A 19 -12.15 2.08 2.44
CA SER A 19 -12.58 0.89 1.67
C SER A 19 -12.10 -0.42 2.31
N HIS A 20 -10.87 -0.48 2.82
CA HIS A 20 -10.35 -1.64 3.52
C HIS A 20 -11.06 -1.91 4.85
N ILE A 21 -11.54 -0.88 5.56
CA ILE A 21 -12.31 -1.04 6.81
C ILE A 21 -13.72 -1.52 6.49
N LEU A 22 -14.40 -0.89 5.54
CA LEU A 22 -15.81 -1.17 5.23
C LEU A 22 -16.00 -2.44 4.39
N HIS A 23 -15.04 -2.75 3.52
CA HIS A 23 -15.11 -3.83 2.53
C HIS A 23 -13.92 -4.79 2.66
N HIS A 24 -13.50 -5.10 3.89
CA HIS A 24 -12.33 -5.94 4.16
C HIS A 24 -12.45 -7.34 3.52
N ARG A 25 -13.68 -7.88 3.40
CA ARG A 25 -13.92 -9.20 2.83
C ARG A 25 -13.71 -9.19 1.32
N GLU A 26 -14.21 -8.18 0.63
CA GLU A 26 -14.07 -7.99 -0.82
C GLU A 26 -12.59 -7.79 -1.19
N TRP A 27 -11.82 -7.08 -0.35
CA TRP A 27 -10.37 -7.00 -0.50
C TRP A 27 -9.68 -8.36 -0.32
N ALA A 28 -10.15 -9.21 0.61
CA ALA A 28 -9.61 -10.56 0.76
C ALA A 28 -9.92 -11.43 -0.46
N GLU A 29 -11.15 -11.36 -0.97
CA GLU A 29 -11.57 -12.04 -2.20
C GLU A 29 -10.78 -11.56 -3.42
N PHE A 30 -10.48 -10.25 -3.50
CA PHE A 30 -9.60 -9.69 -4.53
C PHE A 30 -8.17 -10.23 -4.45
N VAL A 31 -7.60 -10.35 -3.24
CA VAL A 31 -6.27 -10.96 -3.06
C VAL A 31 -6.28 -12.44 -3.47
N VAL A 32 -7.33 -13.19 -3.14
CA VAL A 32 -7.52 -14.58 -3.60
C VAL A 32 -7.59 -14.63 -5.12
N TYR A 33 -8.36 -13.76 -5.75
CA TYR A 33 -8.46 -13.67 -7.21
C TYR A 33 -7.12 -13.37 -7.89
N ILE A 34 -6.30 -12.49 -7.32
CA ILE A 34 -4.94 -12.23 -7.82
C ILE A 34 -4.05 -13.46 -7.63
N ARG A 35 -4.05 -14.04 -6.43
CA ARG A 35 -3.26 -15.23 -6.09
C ARG A 35 -3.52 -16.39 -7.04
N ASP A 36 -4.78 -16.60 -7.40
CA ASP A 36 -5.20 -17.72 -8.25
C ASP A 36 -4.73 -17.58 -9.72
N ARG A 37 -4.20 -16.41 -10.11
CA ARG A 37 -3.47 -16.20 -11.38
C ARG A 37 -2.00 -16.61 -11.32
N GLY A 38 -1.56 -17.23 -10.21
CA GLY A 38 -0.18 -17.66 -10.05
C GLY A 38 0.80 -16.49 -10.03
N HIS A 39 1.99 -16.68 -10.61
CA HIS A 39 3.05 -15.67 -10.61
C HIS A 39 2.66 -14.40 -11.38
N ALA A 40 1.83 -14.48 -12.42
CA ALA A 40 1.37 -13.32 -13.16
C ALA A 40 0.58 -12.34 -12.26
N GLY A 41 -0.30 -12.87 -11.41
CA GLY A 41 -1.04 -12.05 -10.44
C GLY A 41 -0.12 -11.43 -9.39
N VAL A 42 0.83 -12.20 -8.87
CA VAL A 42 1.81 -11.70 -7.89
C VAL A 42 2.66 -10.58 -8.48
N LEU A 43 3.16 -10.75 -9.71
CA LEU A 43 3.94 -9.74 -10.43
C LEU A 43 3.11 -8.48 -10.72
N PHE A 44 1.84 -8.63 -11.10
CA PHE A 44 0.94 -7.49 -11.29
C PHE A 44 0.76 -6.68 -10.00
N ASN A 45 0.53 -7.34 -8.87
CA ASN A 45 0.48 -6.66 -7.57
C ASN A 45 1.82 -6.01 -7.21
N GLY A 46 2.93 -6.72 -7.45
CA GLY A 46 4.29 -6.19 -7.26
C GLY A 46 4.56 -4.94 -8.10
N PHE A 47 4.09 -4.92 -9.35
CA PHE A 47 4.17 -3.78 -10.25
C PHE A 47 3.47 -2.55 -9.67
N ILE A 48 2.20 -2.69 -9.26
CA ILE A 48 1.43 -1.59 -8.66
C ILE A 48 2.16 -1.05 -7.42
N VAL A 49 2.58 -1.94 -6.51
CA VAL A 49 3.28 -1.55 -5.28
C VAL A 49 4.60 -0.83 -5.59
N LEU A 50 5.39 -1.36 -6.52
CA LEU A 50 6.66 -0.76 -6.92
C LEU A 50 6.46 0.61 -7.55
N THR A 51 5.52 0.75 -8.48
CA THR A 51 5.25 2.02 -9.18
C THR A 51 4.82 3.10 -8.20
N PHE A 52 3.90 2.80 -7.28
CA PHE A 52 3.51 3.76 -6.24
C PHE A 52 4.68 4.11 -5.31
N GLY A 53 5.46 3.11 -4.87
CA GLY A 53 6.62 3.34 -4.02
C GLY A 53 7.68 4.20 -4.69
N ALA A 54 8.01 3.90 -5.94
CA ALA A 54 8.97 4.65 -6.75
C ALA A 54 8.49 6.08 -6.97
N PHE A 55 7.20 6.28 -7.28
CA PHE A 55 6.61 7.61 -7.41
C PHE A 55 6.78 8.44 -6.13
N ILE A 56 6.49 7.87 -4.96
CA ILE A 56 6.67 8.56 -3.67
C ILE A 56 8.15 8.89 -3.45
N VAL A 57 9.04 7.90 -3.55
CA VAL A 57 10.49 8.11 -3.28
C VAL A 57 11.11 9.13 -4.24
N SER A 58 10.71 9.15 -5.51
CA SER A 58 11.24 10.09 -6.50
C SER A 58 10.77 11.53 -6.30
N PHE A 59 9.58 11.73 -5.72
CA PHE A 59 8.92 13.04 -5.71
C PHE A 59 8.58 13.57 -4.31
N HIS A 60 8.93 12.81 -3.26
CA HIS A 60 8.71 13.16 -1.87
C HIS A 60 9.87 12.69 -0.95
N PRO A 61 11.07 13.31 -1.05
CA PRO A 61 12.23 12.97 -0.21
C PRO A 61 12.20 13.68 1.16
N VAL A 62 11.03 13.77 1.80
CA VAL A 62 10.84 14.50 3.06
C VAL A 62 11.09 13.57 4.24
N TRP A 63 11.99 13.94 5.16
CA TRP A 63 12.36 13.12 6.33
C TRP A 63 12.09 13.78 7.68
N ASN A 64 11.39 14.92 7.68
CA ASN A 64 11.06 15.66 8.89
C ASN A 64 9.55 15.61 9.14
N GLY A 65 9.17 15.72 10.41
CA GLY A 65 7.77 15.81 10.82
C GLY A 65 6.93 14.56 10.49
N PRO A 66 5.59 14.68 10.55
CA PRO A 66 4.68 13.58 10.21
C PRO A 66 4.80 13.10 8.76
N ALA A 67 5.12 13.99 7.81
CA ALA A 67 5.28 13.63 6.40
C ALA A 67 6.42 12.62 6.15
N ALA A 68 7.40 12.51 7.05
CA ALA A 68 8.45 11.48 6.98
C ALA A 68 7.91 10.05 6.90
N VAL A 69 6.72 9.80 7.47
CA VAL A 69 6.02 8.51 7.41
C VAL A 69 5.73 8.12 5.95
N LEU A 70 5.30 9.06 5.11
CA LEU A 70 5.00 8.79 3.71
C LEU A 70 6.25 8.35 2.95
N THR A 71 7.37 9.05 3.16
CA THR A 71 8.66 8.73 2.55
C THR A 71 9.13 7.33 2.96
N ALA A 72 9.06 7.01 4.26
CA ALA A 72 9.41 5.67 4.75
C ALA A 72 8.53 4.57 4.12
N VAL A 73 7.22 4.80 4.02
CA VAL A 73 6.28 3.89 3.34
C VAL A 73 6.65 3.72 1.87
N GLY A 74 7.01 4.80 1.17
CA GLY A 74 7.51 4.76 -0.21
C GLY A 74 8.69 3.80 -0.37
N TYR A 75 9.70 3.90 0.49
CA TYR A 75 10.84 2.97 0.47
C TYR A 75 10.45 1.52 0.79
N LEU A 76 9.56 1.30 1.75
CA LEU A 76 9.05 -0.06 2.04
C LEU A 76 8.30 -0.66 0.85
N MET A 77 7.54 0.16 0.11
CA MET A 77 6.85 -0.26 -1.11
C MET A 77 7.84 -0.59 -2.23
N VAL A 78 8.88 0.22 -2.44
CA VAL A 78 9.96 -0.09 -3.39
C VAL A 78 10.64 -1.41 -3.03
N PHE A 79 11.03 -1.57 -1.75
CA PHE A 79 11.66 -2.79 -1.28
C PHE A 79 10.76 -4.02 -1.47
N LYS A 80 9.47 -3.91 -1.14
CA LYS A 80 8.48 -4.97 -1.39
C LYS A 80 8.34 -5.30 -2.87
N GLY A 81 8.31 -4.28 -3.73
CA GLY A 81 8.31 -4.45 -5.18
C GLY A 81 9.52 -5.24 -5.66
N ILE A 82 10.73 -4.82 -5.26
CA ILE A 82 11.98 -5.52 -5.58
C ILE A 82 11.91 -6.98 -5.15
N MET A 83 11.53 -7.27 -3.90
CA MET A 83 11.41 -8.66 -3.42
C MET A 83 10.45 -9.51 -4.27
N VAL A 84 9.32 -8.94 -4.68
CA VAL A 84 8.33 -9.65 -5.48
C VAL A 84 8.83 -9.91 -6.91
N PHE A 85 9.54 -8.96 -7.51
CA PHE A 85 10.09 -9.14 -8.86
C PHE A 85 11.31 -10.07 -8.91
N THR A 86 12.10 -10.12 -7.83
CA THR A 86 13.27 -11.01 -7.75
C THR A 86 12.92 -12.40 -7.20
N SER A 87 11.88 -12.51 -6.38
CA SER A 87 11.34 -13.79 -5.88
C SER A 87 9.82 -13.74 -5.75
N PRO A 88 9.08 -14.06 -6.83
CA PRO A 88 7.62 -14.13 -6.82
C PRO A 88 7.05 -15.12 -5.79
N GLU A 89 7.84 -16.11 -5.37
CA GLU A 89 7.48 -17.10 -4.35
C GLU A 89 7.20 -16.44 -2.99
N LEU A 90 7.94 -15.38 -2.65
CA LEU A 90 7.70 -14.60 -1.43
C LEU A 90 6.35 -13.89 -1.48
N GLY A 91 6.02 -13.29 -2.62
CA GLY A 91 4.72 -12.67 -2.84
C GLY A 91 3.57 -13.69 -2.78
N MET A 92 3.76 -14.86 -3.39
CA MET A 92 2.80 -15.95 -3.34
C MET A 92 2.59 -16.46 -1.91
N LYS A 93 3.66 -16.65 -1.14
CA LYS A 93 3.58 -17.06 0.28
C LYS A 93 2.77 -16.05 1.09
N SER A 94 2.98 -14.76 0.87
CA SER A 94 2.21 -13.71 1.55
C SER A 94 0.72 -13.76 1.20
N MET A 95 0.37 -13.87 -0.08
CA MET A 95 -1.04 -13.91 -0.51
C MET A 95 -1.78 -15.17 -0.04
N ARG A 96 -1.08 -16.29 0.15
CA ARG A 96 -1.68 -17.52 0.71
C ARG A 96 -2.11 -17.38 2.18
N MET A 97 -1.60 -16.40 2.91
CA MET A 97 -2.01 -16.14 4.29
C MET A 97 -3.38 -15.45 4.38
N VAL A 98 -3.88 -14.89 3.27
CA VAL A 98 -5.16 -14.18 3.25
C VAL A 98 -6.30 -15.19 3.16
N ASN A 99 -7.22 -15.10 4.12
CA ASN A 99 -8.45 -15.88 4.16
C ASN A 99 -9.65 -14.92 4.26
N PRO A 100 -10.61 -14.95 3.30
CA PRO A 100 -11.83 -14.13 3.34
C PRO A 100 -12.65 -14.25 4.63
N GLU A 101 -12.73 -15.43 5.22
CA GLU A 101 -13.48 -15.68 6.47
C GLU A 101 -12.80 -15.06 7.71
N LYS A 102 -11.50 -14.78 7.63
CA LYS A 102 -10.69 -14.14 8.68
C LYS A 102 -10.11 -12.80 8.21
N SER A 103 -10.88 -12.06 7.43
CA SER A 103 -10.42 -10.83 6.74
C SER A 103 -10.32 -9.60 7.64
N TYR A 104 -10.65 -9.68 8.94
CA TYR A 104 -10.52 -8.54 9.88
C TYR A 104 -9.11 -7.94 9.95
N ALA A 105 -8.07 -8.73 9.68
CA ALA A 105 -6.70 -8.21 9.56
C ALA A 105 -6.55 -7.18 8.42
N LEU A 106 -7.37 -7.26 7.37
CA LEU A 106 -7.39 -6.26 6.29
C LEU A 106 -8.10 -4.96 6.70
N ALA A 107 -9.02 -5.00 7.67
CA ALA A 107 -9.57 -3.79 8.27
C ALA A 107 -8.48 -3.01 9.04
N LEU A 108 -7.59 -3.73 9.74
CA LEU A 108 -6.41 -3.11 10.37
C LEU A 108 -5.48 -2.46 9.34
N VAL A 109 -5.26 -3.09 8.19
CA VAL A 109 -4.54 -2.46 7.07
C VAL A 109 -5.23 -1.15 6.67
N GLY A 110 -6.56 -1.10 6.68
CA GLY A 110 -7.31 0.13 6.42
C GLY A 110 -7.03 1.24 7.44
N VAL A 111 -6.99 0.90 8.73
CA VAL A 111 -6.60 1.86 9.79
C VAL A 111 -5.18 2.40 9.58
N PHE A 112 -4.22 1.51 9.30
CA PHE A 112 -2.85 1.93 9.00
C PHE A 112 -2.78 2.86 7.79
N LYS A 113 -3.52 2.57 6.72
CA LYS A 113 -3.62 3.45 5.55
C LYS A 113 -4.18 4.83 5.92
N ILE A 114 -5.24 4.91 6.72
CA ILE A 114 -5.79 6.19 7.17
C ILE A 114 -4.75 6.98 7.97
N ILE A 115 -3.99 6.33 8.85
CA ILE A 115 -2.92 6.99 9.62
C ILE A 115 -1.85 7.56 8.68
N ILE A 116 -1.37 6.77 7.70
CA ILE A 116 -0.39 7.23 6.71
C ILE A 116 -0.95 8.41 5.92
N GLY A 117 -2.21 8.33 5.49
CA GLY A 117 -2.92 9.42 4.83
C GLY A 117 -2.97 10.68 5.70
N GLY A 118 -3.33 10.56 6.98
CA GLY A 118 -3.34 11.67 7.93
C GLY A 118 -1.96 12.30 8.14
N CYS A 119 -0.90 11.50 8.23
CA CYS A 119 0.47 11.98 8.31
C CYS A 119 0.89 12.75 7.04
N ALA A 120 0.52 12.26 5.85
CA ALA A 120 0.75 12.96 4.59
C ALA A 120 -0.08 14.26 4.49
N GLY A 121 -1.32 14.23 5.00
CA GLY A 121 -2.21 15.38 4.98
C GLY A 121 -1.83 16.46 5.98
N TRP A 122 -1.06 16.15 7.03
CA TRP A 122 -0.69 17.11 8.07
C TRP A 122 -0.06 18.39 7.52
N GLU A 123 0.84 18.28 6.55
CA GLU A 123 1.54 19.41 5.91
C GLU A 123 0.67 20.18 4.90
N LEU A 124 -0.49 19.63 4.50
CA LEU A 124 -1.39 20.32 3.56
C LEU A 124 -2.13 21.49 4.22
N TRP A 125 -2.29 21.46 5.54
CA TRP A 125 -3.06 22.45 6.32
C TRP A 125 -2.26 23.15 7.43
N ASN A 126 -0.96 22.86 7.56
CA ASN A 126 -0.01 23.63 8.37
C ASN A 126 0.90 24.48 7.47
#